data_AF-A0A6V7JZM8-F1
#
_entry.id   AF-A0A6V7JZM8-F1
#
_cell.length_a   1.000
_cell.length_b   1.000
_cell.length_c   1.000
_cell.angle_alpha   90.00
_cell.angle_beta   90.00
_cell.angle_gamma   90.00
#
_symmetry.space_group_name_H-M   'P 1'
#
loop_
_entity.id
_entity.type
_entity.pdbx_description
1 polymer ?
#
loop_
_entity_poly.entity_id
_entity_poly.type
_entity_poly.pdbx_seq_one_letter_code
_entity_poly.pdbx_strand_id
1 'polypeptide(L)'
;VSVTDESKLSEEDRIKSDKGNMDRRSNTYKPPRKPGSYFKVHTNYTEDFPSFERPKIVGYWSIDGSRNIHFDSSQLRYYIQRDEKNLRLDLNEGLSEVTRRPENLDNERIDYLLKWIKANLNRLISTHPESAR
;
A
#
# COMPACT_ATOMS: atom_id res chain seq x y z
N VAL A 1 37.32 -52.39 -42.00
CA VAL A 1 37.20 -52.44 -40.53
C VAL A 1 36.21 -51.36 -40.14
N SER A 2 34.98 -51.78 -39.77
CA SER A 2 33.94 -51.07 -38.98
C SER A 2 33.52 -49.64 -39.44
N VAL A 3 32.24 -49.26 -39.53
CA VAL A 3 31.11 -49.47 -38.61
C VAL A 3 29.81 -49.33 -39.42
N THR A 4 28.85 -50.20 -39.11
CA THR A 4 27.46 -50.23 -39.59
C THR A 4 26.62 -49.08 -39.04
N ASP A 5 25.80 -48.52 -39.92
CA ASP A 5 24.57 -47.81 -39.59
C ASP A 5 23.50 -48.83 -39.18
N GLU A 6 22.69 -48.51 -38.17
CA GLU A 6 21.24 -48.78 -38.13
C GLU A 6 20.63 -48.45 -36.76
N SER A 7 19.81 -47.40 -36.82
CA SER A 7 18.63 -47.03 -36.05
C SER A 7 17.96 -48.01 -35.06
N LYS A 8 17.37 -47.37 -34.03
CA LYS A 8 16.15 -47.69 -33.25
C LYS A 8 16.31 -48.30 -31.85
N LEU A 9 15.34 -47.90 -31.01
CA LEU A 9 14.99 -48.31 -29.64
C LEU A 9 15.57 -47.32 -28.59
N SER A 10 14.80 -46.67 -27.71
CA SER A 10 13.37 -46.64 -27.42
C SER A 10 13.08 -45.38 -26.58
N GLU A 11 11.92 -44.76 -26.79
CA GLU A 11 11.45 -43.47 -26.24
C GLU A 11 11.23 -43.43 -24.70
N GLU A 12 11.58 -44.48 -23.95
CA GLU A 12 11.11 -44.68 -22.56
C GLU A 12 12.16 -44.46 -21.45
N ASP A 13 13.44 -44.22 -21.80
CA ASP A 13 14.53 -44.10 -20.79
C ASP A 13 14.94 -42.66 -20.44
N ARG A 14 14.21 -41.64 -20.89
CA ARG A 14 14.49 -40.23 -20.54
C ARG A 14 13.81 -39.76 -19.24
N ILE A 15 13.03 -40.61 -18.58
CA ILE A 15 12.33 -40.26 -17.33
C ILE A 15 13.16 -40.71 -16.13
N LYS A 16 14.25 -40.00 -15.81
CA LYS A 16 14.91 -40.03 -14.48
C LYS A 16 16.09 -39.06 -14.40
N SER A 17 15.81 -37.76 -14.38
CA SER A 17 16.61 -36.77 -13.63
C SER A 17 16.07 -35.37 -13.90
N ASP A 18 15.03 -34.97 -13.19
CA ASP A 18 14.81 -33.55 -12.92
C ASP A 18 13.94 -33.39 -11.67
N LYS A 19 14.47 -33.84 -10.53
CA LYS A 19 14.11 -33.22 -9.25
C LYS A 19 14.94 -31.95 -9.11
N GLY A 20 14.70 -31.03 -10.04
CA GLY A 20 15.16 -29.65 -9.99
C GLY A 20 14.49 -28.98 -8.80
N ASN A 21 15.31 -28.76 -7.79
CA ASN A 21 15.09 -27.95 -6.62
C ASN A 21 14.13 -26.78 -6.91
N MET A 22 12.88 -26.91 -6.45
CA MET A 22 11.89 -25.84 -6.51
C MET A 22 12.27 -24.83 -5.43
N ASP A 23 13.25 -23.99 -5.75
CA ASP A 23 13.61 -22.81 -4.97
C ASP A 23 12.35 -21.97 -4.83
N ARG A 24 11.67 -22.14 -3.71
CA ARG A 24 10.75 -21.16 -3.14
C ARG A 24 11.58 -19.90 -2.95
N ARG A 25 11.63 -19.04 -3.98
CA ARG A 25 12.07 -17.65 -3.85
C ARG A 25 11.04 -16.94 -2.99
N SER A 26 11.10 -17.17 -1.68
CA SER A 26 10.61 -16.23 -0.70
C SER A 26 11.45 -14.98 -0.90
N ASN A 27 10.90 -13.99 -1.60
CA ASN A 27 11.51 -12.67 -1.73
C ASN A 27 11.41 -11.99 -0.35
N THR A 28 12.23 -12.42 0.61
CA THR A 28 12.34 -11.77 1.91
C THR A 28 13.26 -10.59 1.75
N TYR A 29 12.75 -9.50 1.17
CA TYR A 29 13.41 -8.22 1.26
C TYR A 29 13.42 -7.82 2.75
N LYS A 30 14.52 -8.12 3.44
CA LYS A 30 14.79 -7.61 4.79
C LYS A 30 15.55 -6.29 4.59
N PRO A 31 14.91 -5.12 4.77
CA PRO A 31 15.64 -3.86 4.66
C PRO A 31 16.80 -3.85 5.67
N PRO A 32 17.94 -3.21 5.34
CA PRO A 32 19.05 -3.08 6.27
C PRO A 32 18.60 -2.28 7.49
N ARG A 33 18.25 -2.97 8.57
CA ARG A 33 17.87 -2.36 9.83
C ARG A 33 19.14 -1.93 10.55
N LYS A 34 19.45 -0.63 10.50
CA LYS A 34 20.35 -0.03 11.49
C LYS A 34 19.76 -0.33 12.89
N PRO A 35 20.56 -0.75 13.89
CA PRO A 35 20.09 -0.91 15.26
C PRO A 35 19.88 0.48 15.88
N GLY A 36 18.88 1.21 15.37
CA GLY A 36 18.36 2.43 15.97
C GLY A 36 17.26 2.04 16.94
N SER A 37 17.32 2.62 18.15
CA SER A 37 16.32 2.46 19.21
C SER A 37 14.91 2.68 18.65
N TYR A 38 14.19 1.59 18.41
CA TYR A 38 12.75 1.65 18.17
C TYR A 38 12.12 2.16 19.48
N PHE A 39 11.07 2.99 19.39
CA PHE A 39 10.22 3.28 20.56
C PHE A 39 9.54 1.96 20.96
N LYS A 40 10.24 1.16 21.76
CA LYS A 40 9.71 -0.07 22.32
C LYS A 40 8.95 0.33 23.56
N VAL A 41 7.64 0.15 23.50
CA VAL A 41 6.85 0.14 24.72
C VAL A 41 7.27 -1.13 25.46
N HIS A 42 8.12 -0.96 26.47
CA HIS A 42 8.69 -2.07 27.25
C HIS A 42 7.71 -2.61 28.29
N THR A 43 6.57 -1.96 28.47
CA THR A 43 5.57 -2.28 29.47
C THR A 43 4.24 -2.59 28.80
N ASN A 44 3.61 -3.69 29.20
CA ASN A 44 2.25 -3.97 28.78
C ASN A 44 1.33 -2.93 29.42
N TYR A 45 0.40 -2.38 28.63
CA TYR A 45 -0.66 -1.54 29.16
C TYR A 45 -1.66 -2.46 29.87
N THR A 46 -1.71 -2.37 31.21
CA THR A 46 -2.55 -3.22 32.08
C THR A 46 -3.77 -2.51 32.62
N GLU A 47 -3.87 -1.21 32.36
CA GLU A 47 -4.98 -0.37 32.83
C GLU A 47 -6.21 -0.51 31.95
N ASP A 48 -7.33 0.04 32.42
CA ASP A 48 -8.57 0.17 31.64
C ASP A 48 -8.33 0.98 30.36
N PHE A 49 -9.16 0.71 29.34
CA PHE A 49 -9.05 1.42 28.06
C PHE A 49 -9.13 2.94 28.26
N PRO A 50 -8.16 3.72 27.73
CA PRO A 50 -8.11 5.14 28.03
C PRO A 50 -9.26 5.87 27.35
N SER A 51 -9.66 7.01 27.93
CA SER A 51 -10.66 7.87 27.32
C SER A 51 -10.12 8.47 26.04
N PHE A 52 -10.84 8.27 24.93
CA PHE A 52 -10.58 8.93 23.66
C PHE A 52 -11.79 9.79 23.28
N GLU A 53 -11.54 11.04 22.91
CA GLU A 53 -12.58 11.88 22.35
C GLU A 53 -13.05 11.34 21.01
N ARG A 54 -14.36 11.45 20.76
CA ARG A 54 -14.93 11.11 19.46
C ARG A 54 -14.35 12.04 18.39
N PRO A 55 -13.67 11.52 17.36
CA PRO A 55 -13.11 12.36 16.30
C PRO A 55 -14.18 13.19 15.60
N LYS A 56 -13.87 14.47 15.35
CA LYS A 56 -14.71 15.39 14.60
C LYS A 56 -14.01 15.79 13.31
N ILE A 57 -14.76 15.78 12.20
CA ILE A 57 -14.22 16.20 10.90
C ILE A 57 -14.06 17.72 10.91
N VAL A 58 -12.82 18.20 10.90
CA VAL A 58 -12.49 19.62 10.84
C VAL A 58 -12.32 20.12 9.40
N GLY A 59 -12.26 19.20 8.42
CA GLY A 59 -12.30 19.47 6.99
C GLY A 59 -11.61 18.38 6.18
N TYR A 60 -11.27 18.69 4.93
CA TYR A 60 -10.79 17.73 3.94
C TYR A 60 -9.96 18.44 2.85
N TRP A 61 -9.14 17.66 2.16
CA TRP A 61 -8.46 18.02 0.92
C TRP A 61 -8.35 16.80 0.02
N SER A 62 -8.15 17.04 -1.26
CA SER A 62 -8.02 16.06 -2.32
C SER A 62 -6.66 16.19 -2.99
N ILE A 63 -6.16 15.08 -3.55
CA ILE A 63 -4.94 15.04 -4.35
C ILE A 63 -5.27 14.39 -5.69
N ASP A 64 -5.09 15.12 -6.79
CA ASP A 64 -5.44 14.63 -8.13
C ASP A 64 -4.38 13.68 -8.72
N GLY A 65 -4.66 13.16 -9.93
CA GLY A 65 -3.77 12.25 -10.65
C GLY A 65 -2.41 12.87 -11.04
N SER A 66 -2.33 14.20 -11.06
CA SER A 66 -1.09 14.97 -11.29
C SER A 66 -0.40 15.36 -9.98
N ARG A 67 -0.87 14.85 -8.84
CA ARG A 67 -0.38 15.16 -7.47
C ARG A 67 -0.57 16.63 -7.06
N ASN A 68 -1.52 17.35 -7.66
CA ASN A 68 -1.90 18.67 -7.19
C ASN A 68 -2.86 18.57 -6.01
N ILE A 69 -2.72 19.50 -5.07
CA ILE A 69 -3.58 19.62 -3.90
C ILE A 69 -4.79 20.50 -4.21
N HIS A 70 -5.97 20.04 -3.82
CA HIS A 70 -7.23 20.77 -3.89
C HIS A 70 -7.88 20.78 -2.51
N PHE A 71 -8.31 21.93 -2.01
CA PHE A 71 -8.96 22.03 -0.68
C PHE A 71 -10.46 21.75 -0.76
N ASP A 72 -10.81 20.64 -1.40
CA ASP A 72 -12.17 20.19 -1.65
C ASP A 72 -12.30 18.66 -1.51
N SER A 73 -13.48 18.15 -1.83
CA SER A 73 -13.80 16.72 -1.83
C SER A 73 -13.84 16.12 -3.24
N SER A 74 -13.12 16.70 -4.21
CA SER A 74 -13.15 16.27 -5.62
C SER A 74 -12.71 14.83 -5.83
N GLN A 75 -11.88 14.27 -4.94
CA GLN A 75 -11.40 12.89 -5.01
C GLN A 75 -12.16 11.94 -4.06
N LEU A 76 -13.19 12.42 -3.36
CA LEU A 76 -14.04 11.57 -2.53
C LEU A 76 -14.82 10.60 -3.43
N ARG A 77 -14.81 9.31 -3.08
CA ARG A 77 -15.58 8.28 -3.76
C ARG A 77 -16.70 7.78 -2.86
N TYR A 78 -17.82 7.43 -3.46
CA TYR A 78 -18.97 6.89 -2.77
C TYR A 78 -18.96 5.37 -2.83
N TYR A 79 -19.31 4.75 -1.71
CA TYR A 79 -19.60 3.32 -1.70
C TYR A 79 -20.85 3.07 -2.55
N ILE A 80 -20.73 2.17 -3.52
CA ILE A 80 -21.84 1.72 -4.35
C ILE A 80 -22.08 0.26 -3.99
N GLN A 81 -23.21 -0.01 -3.33
CA GLN A 81 -23.60 -1.37 -3.02
C GLN A 81 -23.85 -2.13 -4.32
N ARG A 82 -23.29 -3.34 -4.39
CA ARG A 82 -23.46 -4.27 -5.51
C ARG A 82 -24.02 -5.58 -4.98
N ASP A 83 -24.70 -6.33 -5.84
CA ASP A 83 -25.13 -7.69 -5.52
C ASP A 83 -23.90 -8.59 -5.37
N GLU A 84 -23.69 -9.10 -4.16
CA GLU A 84 -22.53 -9.92 -3.79
C GLU A 84 -22.47 -11.23 -4.59
N LYS A 85 -23.62 -11.74 -5.05
CA LYS A 85 -23.69 -13.02 -5.76
C LYS A 85 -23.06 -12.99 -7.14
N ASN A 86 -22.88 -11.81 -7.72
CA ASN A 86 -22.39 -11.62 -9.09
C ASN A 86 -21.12 -10.75 -9.16
N LEU A 87 -20.41 -10.57 -8.04
CA LEU A 87 -19.21 -9.75 -7.99
C LEU A 87 -18.01 -10.51 -8.58
N ARG A 88 -17.72 -10.28 -9.87
CA ARG A 88 -16.51 -10.75 -10.54
C ARG A 88 -15.57 -9.57 -10.75
N LEU A 89 -14.60 -9.40 -9.86
CA LEU A 89 -13.57 -8.36 -9.97
C LEU A 89 -12.25 -9.01 -10.42
N ASP A 90 -11.79 -8.70 -11.63
CA ASP A 90 -10.42 -9.02 -12.04
C ASP A 90 -9.51 -7.88 -11.62
N LEU A 91 -8.65 -8.13 -10.63
CA LEU A 91 -7.70 -7.14 -10.13
C LEU A 91 -6.48 -6.95 -11.06
N ASN A 92 -6.32 -7.81 -12.08
CA ASN A 92 -5.29 -7.67 -13.10
C ASN A 92 -5.76 -6.84 -14.29
N GLU A 93 -7.07 -6.64 -14.44
CA GLU A 93 -7.64 -5.81 -15.49
C GLU A 93 -7.08 -4.39 -15.38
N GLY A 94 -6.50 -3.88 -16.46
CA GLY A 94 -5.89 -2.54 -16.49
C GLY A 94 -4.56 -2.40 -15.74
N LEU A 95 -3.92 -3.49 -15.30
CA LEU A 95 -2.64 -3.41 -14.55
C LEU A 95 -1.53 -2.67 -15.31
N SER A 96 -1.49 -2.82 -16.64
CA SER A 96 -0.54 -2.12 -17.53
C SER A 96 -0.80 -0.62 -17.67
N GLU A 97 -2.01 -0.16 -17.32
CA GLU A 97 -2.44 1.25 -17.45
C GLU A 97 -2.31 2.01 -16.12
N VAL A 98 -1.83 1.35 -15.05
CA VAL A 98 -1.74 1.94 -13.72
C VAL A 98 -0.69 3.05 -13.69
N THR A 99 -1.15 4.29 -13.44
CA THR A 99 -0.28 5.38 -13.01
C THR A 99 0.17 5.14 -11.57
N ARG A 100 1.44 4.77 -11.39
CA ARG A 100 2.03 4.50 -10.07
C ARG A 100 2.38 5.80 -9.35
N ARG A 101 2.37 5.76 -8.02
CA ARG A 101 2.95 6.83 -7.20
C ARG A 101 4.44 6.98 -7.55
N PRO A 102 4.92 8.19 -7.87
CA PRO A 102 6.34 8.45 -8.10
C PRO A 102 7.24 8.04 -6.92
N GLU A 103 8.43 7.53 -7.19
CA GLU A 103 9.38 7.07 -6.15
C GLU A 103 10.04 8.23 -5.38
N ASN A 104 10.10 9.43 -5.95
CA ASN A 104 10.74 10.62 -5.39
C ASN A 104 9.86 11.43 -4.41
N LEU A 105 8.79 10.83 -3.87
CA LEU A 105 7.78 11.48 -3.04
C LEU A 105 8.08 11.49 -1.52
N ASP A 106 9.25 10.99 -1.11
CA ASP A 106 9.68 10.97 0.30
C ASP A 106 9.74 12.36 0.95
N ASN A 107 9.75 13.42 0.13
CA ASN A 107 9.78 14.81 0.58
C ASN A 107 8.41 15.36 0.98
N GLU A 108 7.29 14.73 0.60
CA GLU A 108 5.94 15.26 0.87
C GLU A 108 5.63 15.34 2.37
N ARG A 109 6.13 14.38 3.17
CA ARG A 109 6.03 14.36 4.64
C ARG A 109 4.64 14.78 5.15
N ILE A 110 4.55 15.91 5.84
CA ILE A 110 3.31 16.50 6.36
C ILE A 110 2.95 17.79 5.62
N ASP A 111 3.56 18.08 4.48
CA ASP A 111 3.46 19.36 3.78
C ASP A 111 2.02 19.69 3.37
N TYR A 112 1.28 18.72 2.84
CA TYR A 112 -0.11 18.94 2.45
C TYR A 112 -1.01 19.21 3.64
N LEU A 113 -0.78 18.53 4.77
CA LEU A 113 -1.49 18.81 6.02
C LEU A 113 -1.20 20.23 6.50
N LEU A 114 0.08 20.66 6.49
CA LEU A 114 0.46 22.01 6.89
C LEU A 114 -0.10 23.09 5.94
N LYS A 115 -0.10 22.85 4.63
CA LYS A 115 -0.72 23.72 3.63
C LYS A 115 -2.22 23.87 3.89
N TRP A 116 -2.90 22.76 4.20
CA TRP A 116 -4.32 22.76 4.54
C TRP A 116 -4.61 23.54 5.83
N ILE A 117 -3.84 23.30 6.90
CA ILE A 117 -3.95 24.04 8.17
C ILE A 117 -3.74 25.53 7.93
N LYS A 118 -2.68 25.91 7.20
CA LYS A 118 -2.38 27.32 6.89
C LYS A 118 -3.53 28.00 6.14
N ALA A 119 -4.13 27.31 5.18
CA ALA A 119 -5.25 27.86 4.40
C ALA A 119 -6.56 27.96 5.20
N ASN A 120 -6.73 27.15 6.25
CA ASN A 120 -7.96 27.07 7.05
C ASN A 120 -7.78 27.59 8.49
N LEU A 121 -6.66 28.25 8.80
CA LEU A 121 -6.29 28.61 10.17
C LEU A 121 -7.37 29.44 10.87
N ASN A 122 -7.89 30.46 10.20
CA ASN A 122 -8.94 31.33 10.74
C ASN A 122 -10.22 30.54 11.07
N ARG A 123 -10.58 29.58 10.21
CA ARG A 123 -11.73 28.71 10.44
C ARG A 123 -11.50 27.83 11.66
N LEU A 124 -10.34 27.18 11.75
CA LEU A 124 -9.96 26.29 12.85
C LEU A 124 -9.99 27.01 14.21
N ILE A 125 -9.43 28.21 14.26
CA ILE A 125 -9.42 29.06 15.46
C ILE A 125 -10.85 29.43 15.85
N SER A 126 -11.66 29.94 14.91
CA SER A 126 -13.06 30.34 15.19
C SER A 126 -13.98 29.19 15.64
N THR A 127 -13.70 27.95 15.22
CA THR A 127 -14.50 26.78 15.60
C THR A 127 -14.15 26.21 16.97
N HIS A 128 -13.07 26.67 17.62
CA HIS A 128 -12.73 26.21 18.96
C HIS A 128 -13.55 26.98 20.00
N PRO A 129 -14.31 26.30 20.87
CA PRO A 129 -15.19 26.96 21.85
C PRO A 129 -14.45 27.86 22.85
N GLU A 130 -13.14 27.65 23.06
CA GLU A 130 -12.31 28.54 23.89
C GLU A 130 -11.62 29.68 23.15
N SER A 131 -11.70 29.78 21.81
CA SER A 131 -11.02 30.84 21.05
C SER A 131 -11.71 32.21 21.14
N ALA A 132 -12.89 32.29 21.76
CA ALA A 132 -13.63 33.54 21.94
C ALA A 132 -13.25 34.29 23.24
N ARG A 133 -12.09 34.00 23.84
CA ARG A 133 -11.56 34.71 25.02
C ARG A 133 -10.36 35.56 24.66
#